data_AF-A0A1A7ZH76-F1
#
_entry.id   AF-A0A1A7ZH76-F1
#
_cell.length_a   1.000
_cell.length_b   1.000
_cell.length_c   1.000
_cell.angle_alpha   90.00
_cell.angle_beta   90.00
_cell.angle_gamma   90.00
#
_symmetry.space_group_name_H-M   'P 1'
#
loop_
_entity.id
_entity.type
_entity.pdbx_description
1 polymer ?
#
loop_
_entity_poly.entity_id
_entity_poly.type
_entity_poly.pdbx_seq_one_letter_code
_entity_poly.pdbx_strand_id
1 'polypeptide(L)'
;MESECKIELNAAEAVKLTPTISRASHGSKLTVVLIAVCLAAAAAFLILNTHTKSPVPDEDQNALHHKLREISNVRAAIHLEGEYNPNMKAIEWTTEVDQSHAQGGLQLINNEIVIPQTGLYFVYSQASFRVSCSTRSAEDVTSKSMVHLSHAVKRWSSSFGSDDEKSYQTILHSVRTACQKSVDENSDSDESWFSAIYMGAVFSLRRGDRLKTVMEERMMEKLEDEPGKTFFGVFAL
;
A
#
# COMPACT_ATOMS: atom_id res chain seq x y z
N MET A 1 11.12 -33.04 -8.50
CA MET A 1 11.41 -32.81 -7.08
C MET A 1 10.37 -31.82 -6.61
N GLU A 2 9.19 -32.36 -6.31
CA GLU A 2 8.02 -31.61 -5.85
C GLU A 2 7.53 -32.40 -4.64
N SER A 3 7.65 -31.81 -3.45
CA SER A 3 7.23 -32.41 -2.19
C SER A 3 5.95 -31.72 -1.74
N GLU A 4 4.82 -32.38 -1.96
CA GLU A 4 3.53 -32.02 -1.38
C GLU A 4 3.55 -32.25 0.14
N CYS A 5 3.25 -31.20 0.90
CA CYS A 5 3.09 -31.27 2.35
C CYS A 5 1.62 -31.61 2.67
N LYS A 6 1.38 -32.83 3.16
CA LYS A 6 0.05 -33.31 3.58
C LYS A 6 -0.05 -33.19 5.09
N ILE A 7 -0.93 -32.33 5.59
CA ILE A 7 -1.21 -32.16 7.02
C ILE A 7 -2.42 -33.03 7.38
N GLU A 8 -2.23 -34.03 8.25
CA GLU A 8 -3.31 -34.80 8.86
C GLU A 8 -3.78 -34.12 10.16
N LEU A 9 -5.09 -33.82 10.23
CA LEU A 9 -5.80 -33.38 11.42
C LEU A 9 -6.21 -34.59 12.24
N ASN A 10 -5.70 -34.71 13.47
CA ASN A 10 -6.26 -35.62 14.47
C ASN A 10 -6.94 -34.83 15.59
N ALA A 11 -8.23 -35.06 15.73
CA ALA A 11 -9.08 -34.59 16.81
C ALA A 11 -9.44 -35.77 17.72
N ALA A 12 -9.10 -35.67 19.00
CA ALA A 12 -9.62 -36.46 20.13
C ALA A 12 -9.06 -35.83 21.42
N GLU A 13 -9.71 -35.72 22.57
CA GLU A 13 -11.06 -36.02 23.05
C GLU A 13 -11.21 -35.24 24.37
N ALA A 14 -12.42 -34.80 24.71
CA ALA A 14 -12.71 -34.05 25.92
C ALA A 14 -12.83 -34.97 27.14
N VAL A 15 -11.99 -34.75 28.17
CA VAL A 15 -12.11 -35.45 29.47
C VAL A 15 -13.08 -34.67 30.38
N LYS A 16 -14.26 -35.25 30.64
CA LYS A 16 -15.19 -34.81 31.69
C LYS A 16 -14.72 -35.29 33.05
N LEU A 17 -14.46 -34.36 33.98
CA LEU A 17 -14.29 -34.67 35.40
C LEU A 17 -15.59 -34.35 36.15
N THR A 18 -16.14 -35.37 36.81
CA THR A 18 -17.31 -35.27 37.70
C THR A 18 -16.80 -35.37 39.14
N PRO A 19 -17.23 -34.54 40.10
CA PRO A 19 -16.74 -34.63 41.47
C PRO A 19 -17.59 -35.61 42.28
N THR A 20 -16.96 -36.64 42.83
CA THR A 20 -17.60 -37.53 43.81
C THR A 20 -17.36 -36.97 45.22
N ILE A 21 -18.43 -36.56 45.89
CA ILE A 21 -18.41 -36.20 47.31
C ILE A 21 -18.53 -37.51 48.11
N SER A 22 -17.52 -37.82 48.93
CA SER A 22 -17.62 -38.81 50.01
C SER A 22 -17.39 -38.16 51.37
N ARG A 23 -18.30 -38.44 52.31
CA ARG A 23 -18.37 -37.90 53.66
C ARG A 23 -18.12 -39.03 54.67
N ALA A 24 -17.10 -38.90 55.52
CA ALA A 24 -17.02 -39.38 56.91
C ALA A 24 -15.62 -39.02 57.46
N SER A 25 -15.45 -38.22 58.52
CA SER A 25 -15.80 -38.32 59.95
C SER A 25 -14.58 -38.70 60.81
N HIS A 26 -14.50 -38.07 61.98
CA HIS A 26 -13.60 -38.33 63.13
C HIS A 26 -12.17 -37.76 63.09
N GLY A 27 -12.10 -36.49 63.50
CA GLY A 27 -11.36 -36.08 64.70
C GLY A 27 -9.84 -36.29 64.73
N SER A 28 -9.09 -35.26 64.33
CA SER A 28 -7.79 -34.98 64.94
C SER A 28 -7.63 -33.46 65.06
N LYS A 29 -7.33 -32.97 66.28
CA LYS A 29 -7.15 -31.53 66.56
C LYS A 29 -5.94 -30.93 65.83
N LEU A 30 -5.15 -31.74 65.12
CA LEU A 30 -4.02 -31.30 64.31
C LEU A 30 -4.41 -30.76 62.92
N THR A 31 -5.52 -31.22 62.34
CA THR A 31 -5.89 -30.87 60.95
C THR A 31 -6.52 -29.48 60.82
N VAL A 32 -7.13 -28.95 61.89
CA VAL A 32 -7.71 -27.59 61.90
C VAL A 32 -6.62 -26.52 61.96
N VAL A 33 -5.51 -26.79 62.67
CA VAL A 33 -4.39 -25.83 62.80
C VAL A 33 -3.64 -25.67 61.48
N LEU A 34 -3.42 -26.77 60.76
CA LEU A 34 -2.73 -26.73 59.45
C LEU A 34 -3.54 -25.96 58.39
N ILE A 35 -4.87 -26.11 58.35
CA ILE A 35 -5.72 -25.37 57.39
C ILE A 35 -5.80 -23.87 57.76
N ALA A 36 -5.87 -23.54 59.07
CA ALA A 36 -5.87 -22.15 59.52
C ALA A 36 -4.56 -21.41 59.23
N VAL A 37 -3.41 -22.10 59.35
CA VAL A 37 -2.09 -21.54 59.01
C VAL A 37 -1.96 -21.30 57.49
N CYS A 38 -2.49 -22.20 56.64
CA CYS A 38 -2.48 -22.01 55.19
C CYS A 38 -3.39 -20.85 54.74
N LEU A 39 -4.56 -20.66 55.35
CA LEU A 39 -5.44 -19.52 55.04
C LEU A 39 -4.86 -18.19 55.50
N ALA A 40 -4.18 -18.16 56.65
CA ALA A 40 -3.49 -16.96 57.13
C ALA A 40 -2.26 -16.60 56.27
N ALA A 41 -1.51 -17.60 55.78
CA ALA A 41 -0.40 -17.38 54.85
C ALA A 41 -0.86 -16.87 53.48
N ALA A 42 -1.99 -17.38 52.96
CA ALA A 42 -2.58 -16.90 51.71
C ALA A 42 -3.16 -15.47 51.86
N ALA A 43 -3.81 -15.16 52.98
CA ALA A 43 -4.28 -13.82 53.28
C ALA A 43 -3.13 -12.83 53.47
N ALA A 44 -2.03 -13.24 54.12
CA ALA A 44 -0.82 -12.43 54.25
C ALA A 44 -0.13 -12.20 52.90
N PHE A 45 -0.10 -13.20 52.00
CA PHE A 45 0.41 -13.02 50.63
C PHE A 45 -0.44 -12.05 49.81
N LEU A 46 -1.77 -12.07 49.98
CA LEU A 46 -2.67 -11.13 49.33
C LEU A 46 -2.54 -9.72 49.91
N ILE A 47 -2.39 -9.58 51.24
CA ILE A 47 -2.25 -8.27 51.91
C ILE A 47 -0.85 -7.65 51.63
N LEU A 48 0.22 -8.45 51.58
CA LEU A 48 1.54 -7.95 51.22
C LEU A 48 1.61 -7.52 49.74
N ASN A 49 0.94 -8.23 48.82
CA ASN A 49 0.85 -7.79 47.42
C ASN A 49 -0.04 -6.56 47.22
N THR A 50 -0.97 -6.25 48.15
CA THR A 50 -1.75 -5.00 48.08
C THR A 50 -0.96 -3.76 48.54
N HIS A 51 0.17 -3.93 49.22
CA HIS A 51 0.97 -2.83 49.76
C HIS A 51 2.26 -2.51 49.01
N THR A 52 2.54 -3.19 47.89
CA THR A 52 3.58 -2.77 46.93
C THR A 52 2.95 -2.20 45.67
N LYS A 53 2.03 -1.25 45.82
CA LYS A 53 1.68 -0.35 44.72
C LYS A 53 2.57 0.88 44.83
N SER A 54 3.84 0.71 44.50
CA SER A 54 4.65 1.85 44.06
C SER A 54 3.91 2.51 42.90
N PRO A 55 3.88 3.84 42.80
CA PRO A 55 3.29 4.50 41.65
C PRO A 55 4.09 4.03 40.43
N VAL A 56 3.45 3.22 39.58
CA VAL A 56 3.96 2.95 38.23
C VAL A 56 4.13 4.33 37.61
N PRO A 57 5.32 4.72 37.11
CA PRO A 57 5.49 6.02 36.50
C PRO A 57 4.47 6.15 35.36
N ASP A 58 3.77 7.29 35.31
CA ASP A 58 2.83 7.66 34.23
C ASP A 58 3.45 7.53 32.81
N GLU A 59 4.76 7.32 32.71
CA GLU A 59 5.47 7.08 31.46
C GLU A 59 4.99 5.84 30.70
N ASP A 60 4.64 4.73 31.36
CA ASP A 60 4.30 3.48 30.65
C ASP A 60 2.90 3.52 30.02
N GLN A 61 1.93 4.17 30.69
CA GLN A 61 0.62 4.43 30.10
C GLN A 61 0.69 5.48 28.99
N ASN A 62 1.46 6.54 29.18
CA ASN A 62 1.67 7.54 28.12
C ASN A 62 2.41 6.94 26.93
N ALA A 63 3.42 6.08 27.15
CA ALA A 63 4.13 5.38 26.08
C ALA A 63 3.21 4.41 25.33
N LEU A 64 2.36 3.68 26.03
CA LEU A 64 1.36 2.80 25.40
C LEU A 64 0.32 3.62 24.61
N HIS A 65 -0.19 4.71 25.17
CA HIS A 65 -1.11 5.61 24.46
C HIS A 65 -0.43 6.27 23.24
N HIS A 66 0.84 6.62 23.34
CA HIS A 66 1.63 7.13 22.21
C HIS A 66 1.83 6.07 21.13
N LYS A 67 2.18 4.83 21.51
CA LYS A 67 2.30 3.69 20.58
C LYS A 67 0.96 3.36 19.92
N LEU A 68 -0.13 3.34 20.68
CA LEU A 68 -1.48 3.11 20.15
C LEU A 68 -1.94 4.25 19.25
N ARG A 69 -1.57 5.50 19.56
CA ARG A 69 -1.84 6.67 18.72
C ARG A 69 -1.03 6.64 17.43
N GLU A 70 0.22 6.21 17.49
CA GLU A 70 1.09 5.97 16.34
C GLU A 70 0.54 4.84 15.45
N ILE A 71 0.04 3.75 16.05
CA ILE A 71 -0.66 2.67 15.35
C ILE A 71 -2.01 3.15 14.77
N SER A 72 -2.70 4.08 15.44
CA SER A 72 -3.97 4.65 14.97
C SER A 72 -3.81 5.65 13.84
N ASN A 73 -2.65 6.31 13.75
CA ASN A 73 -2.31 7.24 12.68
C ASN A 73 -1.67 6.47 11.53
N VAL A 74 -2.51 5.72 10.82
CA VAL A 74 -2.12 5.10 9.55
C VAL A 74 -1.62 6.21 8.62
N ARG A 75 -0.34 6.14 8.28
CA ARG A 75 0.31 7.11 7.38
C ARG A 75 -0.39 7.09 6.03
N ALA A 76 -0.72 8.27 5.53
CA ALA A 76 -1.41 8.43 4.26
C ALA A 76 -0.59 7.78 3.14
N ALA A 77 -1.16 6.78 2.49
CA ALA A 77 -0.62 6.12 1.32
C ALA A 77 -1.76 5.74 0.37
N ILE A 78 -1.50 5.87 -0.93
CA ILE A 78 -2.37 5.38 -1.99
C ILE A 78 -1.49 4.80 -3.11
N HIS A 79 -1.89 3.64 -3.61
CA HIS A 79 -1.32 2.99 -4.78
C HIS A 79 -2.48 2.61 -5.69
N LEU A 80 -2.43 3.10 -6.92
CA LEU A 80 -3.46 2.89 -7.93
C LEU A 80 -2.87 2.07 -9.07
N GLU A 81 -3.62 1.10 -9.53
CA GLU A 81 -3.39 0.44 -10.82
C GLU A 81 -4.29 1.12 -11.86
N GLY A 82 -3.88 1.12 -13.12
CA GLY A 82 -4.61 1.84 -14.17
C GLY A 82 -4.65 1.12 -15.50
N GLU A 83 -5.82 1.16 -16.11
CA GLU A 83 -6.10 0.60 -17.44
C GLU A 83 -6.52 1.69 -18.42
N TYR A 84 -6.35 1.45 -19.71
CA TYR A 84 -6.82 2.42 -20.72
C TYR A 84 -8.34 2.39 -20.81
N ASN A 85 -9.00 3.52 -20.54
CA ASN A 85 -10.42 3.70 -20.77
C ASN A 85 -10.68 4.49 -22.08
N PRO A 86 -11.23 3.84 -23.14
CA PRO A 86 -11.49 4.49 -24.43
C PRO A 86 -12.50 5.64 -24.38
N ASN A 87 -13.45 5.62 -23.43
CA ASN A 87 -14.44 6.69 -23.28
C ASN A 87 -13.80 7.97 -22.70
N MET A 88 -12.80 7.81 -21.84
CA MET A 88 -12.06 8.91 -21.21
C MET A 88 -10.86 9.36 -22.06
N LYS A 89 -10.40 8.52 -23.00
CA LYS A 89 -9.16 8.72 -23.76
C LYS A 89 -7.94 8.90 -22.84
N ALA A 90 -7.96 8.22 -21.69
CA ALA A 90 -6.99 8.35 -20.62
C ALA A 90 -6.89 7.05 -19.82
N ILE A 91 -5.88 6.96 -18.96
CA ILE A 91 -5.78 5.91 -17.95
C ILE A 91 -6.86 6.14 -16.91
N GLU A 92 -7.72 5.15 -16.68
CA GLU A 92 -8.64 5.13 -15.54
C GLU A 92 -7.93 4.44 -14.36
N TRP A 93 -7.77 5.18 -13.29
CA TRP A 93 -7.15 4.69 -12.06
C TRP A 93 -8.20 4.02 -11.17
N THR A 94 -7.79 2.98 -10.45
CA THR A 94 -8.66 2.27 -9.51
C THR A 94 -7.93 1.88 -8.22
N THR A 95 -8.70 1.75 -7.15
CA THR A 95 -8.26 1.29 -5.82
C THR A 95 -8.76 -0.12 -5.46
N GLU A 96 -9.43 -0.81 -6.40
CA GLU A 96 -10.18 -2.04 -6.12
C GLU A 96 -9.60 -3.31 -6.79
N VAL A 97 -8.40 -3.24 -7.34
CA VAL A 97 -7.75 -4.34 -8.07
C VAL A 97 -6.34 -4.65 -7.55
N ASP A 98 -5.93 -5.91 -7.63
CA ASP A 98 -4.57 -6.40 -7.32
C ASP A 98 -3.98 -5.89 -6.00
N GLN A 99 -2.89 -5.11 -6.07
CA GLN A 99 -2.15 -4.55 -4.94
C GLN A 99 -2.50 -3.07 -4.67
N SER A 100 -3.54 -2.57 -5.34
CA SER A 100 -4.03 -1.20 -5.12
C SER A 100 -4.61 -1.05 -3.71
N HIS A 101 -4.40 0.12 -3.12
CA HIS A 101 -4.89 0.43 -1.78
C HIS A 101 -4.97 1.94 -1.58
N ALA A 102 -5.80 2.36 -0.64
CA ALA A 102 -5.89 3.74 -0.18
C ALA A 102 -6.07 3.77 1.35
N GLN A 103 -5.28 4.59 2.04
CA GLN A 103 -5.33 4.73 3.49
C GLN A 103 -4.91 6.12 3.96
N GLY A 104 -5.13 6.42 5.24
CA GLY A 104 -4.76 7.71 5.86
C GLY A 104 -5.41 8.93 5.20
N GLY A 105 -6.60 8.73 4.60
CA GLY A 105 -7.43 9.80 4.04
C GLY A 105 -7.13 10.20 2.60
N LEU A 106 -6.11 9.64 1.94
CA LEU A 106 -5.94 9.82 0.49
C LEU A 106 -7.15 9.21 -0.24
N GLN A 107 -7.65 9.93 -1.23
CA GLN A 107 -8.83 9.53 -2.00
C GLN A 107 -8.56 9.69 -3.49
N LEU A 108 -9.13 8.79 -4.28
CA LEU A 108 -9.24 8.93 -5.71
C LEU A 108 -10.61 9.53 -6.04
N ILE A 109 -10.65 10.75 -6.56
CA ILE A 109 -11.90 11.43 -6.93
C ILE A 109 -11.75 11.97 -8.35
N ASN A 110 -12.66 11.58 -9.24
CA ASN A 110 -12.65 11.98 -10.65
C ASN A 110 -11.31 11.72 -11.34
N ASN A 111 -10.72 10.54 -11.08
CA ASN A 111 -9.42 10.13 -11.62
C ASN A 111 -8.22 10.97 -11.12
N GLU A 112 -8.36 11.64 -9.97
CA GLU A 112 -7.32 12.45 -9.34
C GLU A 112 -7.10 12.06 -7.87
N ILE A 113 -5.84 12.00 -7.43
CA ILE A 113 -5.50 11.81 -6.02
C ILE A 113 -5.68 13.13 -5.28
N VAL A 114 -6.49 13.13 -4.21
CA VAL A 114 -6.73 14.30 -3.37
C VAL A 114 -5.94 14.20 -2.07
N ILE A 115 -5.13 15.22 -1.79
CA ILE A 115 -4.23 15.24 -0.63
C ILE A 115 -5.00 15.56 0.66
N PRO A 116 -4.99 14.68 1.69
CA PRO A 116 -5.81 14.85 2.89
C PRO A 116 -5.27 15.88 3.87
N GLN A 117 -3.94 16.04 3.93
CA GLN A 117 -3.24 16.90 4.90
C GLN A 117 -2.00 17.54 4.27
N THR A 118 -1.67 18.76 4.69
CA THR A 118 -0.45 19.44 4.23
C THR A 118 0.80 18.74 4.77
N GLY A 119 1.79 18.48 3.93
CA GLY A 119 3.01 17.79 4.33
C GLY A 119 3.94 17.49 3.16
N LEU A 120 5.02 16.77 3.45
CA LEU A 120 5.88 16.19 2.42
C LEU A 120 5.29 14.87 1.97
N TYR A 121 5.28 14.64 0.65
CA TYR A 121 4.80 13.40 0.05
C TYR A 121 5.78 12.93 -1.00
N PHE A 122 6.02 11.63 -1.07
CA PHE A 122 6.65 11.01 -2.21
C PHE A 122 5.56 10.66 -3.23
N VAL A 123 5.67 11.23 -4.43
CA VAL A 123 4.75 11.01 -5.56
C VAL A 123 5.51 10.20 -6.60
N TYR A 124 4.91 9.13 -7.11
CA TYR A 124 5.53 8.26 -8.11
C TYR A 124 4.50 7.72 -9.11
N SER A 125 4.94 7.45 -10.33
CA SER A 125 4.10 6.79 -11.33
C SER A 125 4.94 6.05 -12.37
N GLN A 126 4.38 4.95 -12.87
CA GLN A 126 4.88 4.21 -14.00
C GLN A 126 3.78 4.04 -15.06
N ALA A 127 4.17 4.13 -16.33
CA ALA A 127 3.39 3.63 -17.45
C ALA A 127 4.28 2.75 -18.32
N SER A 128 3.81 1.54 -18.63
CA SER A 128 4.50 0.61 -19.52
C SER A 128 3.81 0.55 -20.87
N PHE A 129 4.59 0.32 -21.92
CA PHE A 129 4.12 0.37 -23.29
C PHE A 129 4.67 -0.80 -24.09
N ARG A 130 3.81 -1.39 -24.92
CA ARG A 130 4.23 -2.28 -26.00
C ARG A 130 4.10 -1.55 -27.32
N VAL A 131 5.23 -1.41 -27.98
CA VAL A 131 5.34 -0.56 -29.15
C VAL A 131 5.86 -1.40 -30.31
N SER A 132 5.22 -1.29 -31.47
CA SER A 132 5.72 -1.87 -32.72
C SER A 132 6.46 -0.81 -33.54
N CYS A 133 7.58 -1.20 -34.14
CA CYS A 133 8.40 -0.36 -35.01
C CYS A 133 8.31 -0.87 -36.44
N SER A 134 7.40 -0.34 -37.25
CA SER A 134 7.31 -0.73 -38.67
C SER A 134 8.39 -0.02 -39.50
N THR A 135 9.08 -0.75 -40.39
CA THR A 135 9.84 -0.13 -41.48
C THR A 135 8.87 0.23 -42.61
N ARG A 136 8.56 1.52 -42.78
CA ARG A 136 7.91 1.95 -44.02
C ARG A 136 8.86 1.72 -45.18
N SER A 137 8.32 1.24 -46.30
CA SER A 137 8.98 0.66 -47.46
C SER A 137 10.24 1.39 -47.96
N ALA A 138 11.09 0.63 -48.67
CA ALA A 138 12.45 0.95 -49.16
C ALA A 138 12.63 2.21 -50.04
N GLU A 139 11.64 3.11 -50.12
CA GLU A 139 11.71 4.36 -50.89
C GLU A 139 11.97 5.59 -49.99
N ASP A 140 11.88 5.46 -48.67
CA ASP A 140 12.23 6.52 -47.72
C ASP A 140 13.25 6.04 -46.70
N VAL A 141 14.51 5.96 -47.14
CA VAL A 141 15.67 5.53 -46.35
C VAL A 141 15.98 6.49 -45.17
N THR A 142 15.20 7.58 -45.03
CA THR A 142 15.46 8.64 -44.04
C THR A 142 14.45 8.72 -42.88
N SER A 143 13.25 8.15 -43.01
CA SER A 143 12.21 8.24 -41.96
C SER A 143 12.02 6.93 -41.18
N LYS A 144 13.02 6.55 -40.38
CA LYS A 144 12.81 5.51 -39.35
C LYS A 144 11.69 5.99 -38.42
N SER A 145 10.62 5.20 -38.28
CA SER A 145 9.48 5.56 -37.43
C SER A 145 9.92 5.59 -35.96
N MET A 146 10.25 6.77 -35.45
CA MET A 146 10.54 7.00 -34.03
C MET A 146 9.23 7.13 -33.27
N VAL A 147 9.11 6.43 -32.15
CA VAL A 147 7.96 6.55 -31.26
C VAL A 147 8.40 7.31 -30.02
N HIS A 148 7.86 8.52 -29.85
CA HIS A 148 8.01 9.30 -28.63
C HIS A 148 6.93 8.91 -27.64
N LEU A 149 7.37 8.47 -26.47
CA LEU A 149 6.55 8.15 -25.32
C LEU A 149 6.72 9.24 -24.27
N SER A 150 5.63 9.73 -23.68
CA SER A 150 5.66 10.74 -22.63
C SER A 150 4.68 10.37 -21.51
N HIS A 151 5.07 10.66 -20.28
CA HIS A 151 4.21 10.48 -19.11
C HIS A 151 4.48 11.63 -18.15
N ALA A 152 3.43 12.22 -17.59
CA ALA A 152 3.52 13.35 -16.68
C ALA A 152 2.59 13.20 -15.49
N VAL A 153 3.01 13.74 -14.35
CA VAL A 153 2.14 14.01 -13.21
C VAL A 153 1.94 15.52 -13.10
N LYS A 154 0.68 15.95 -13.05
CA LYS A 154 0.31 17.35 -12.84
C LYS A 154 -0.35 17.54 -11.49
N ARG A 155 -0.10 18.69 -10.89
CA ARG A 155 -0.69 19.14 -9.63
C ARG A 155 -1.57 20.35 -9.86
N TRP A 156 -2.78 20.33 -9.31
CA TRP A 156 -3.53 21.52 -8.98
C TRP A 156 -3.35 21.84 -7.50
N SER A 157 -3.20 23.12 -7.18
CA SER A 157 -3.11 23.63 -5.82
C SER A 157 -3.82 24.97 -5.77
N SER A 158 -4.50 25.26 -4.66
CA SER A 158 -5.09 26.58 -4.41
C SER A 158 -4.04 27.69 -4.32
N SER A 159 -2.75 27.35 -4.21
CA SER A 159 -1.66 28.32 -4.25
C SER A 159 -1.21 28.71 -5.67
N PHE A 160 -1.71 28.04 -6.71
CA PHE A 160 -1.35 28.33 -8.10
C PHE A 160 -2.32 29.35 -8.70
N GLY A 161 -2.00 30.66 -8.60
CA GLY A 161 -2.69 31.75 -9.31
C GLY A 161 -4.08 32.14 -8.79
N SER A 162 -4.59 33.30 -9.21
CA SER A 162 -5.90 33.86 -8.83
C SER A 162 -7.07 33.22 -9.60
N ASP A 163 -8.27 33.40 -9.06
CA ASP A 163 -9.55 32.66 -9.27
C ASP A 163 -10.04 32.35 -10.70
N ASP A 164 -9.35 32.79 -11.75
CA ASP A 164 -9.82 32.69 -13.15
C ASP A 164 -9.19 31.53 -13.95
N GLU A 165 -8.08 30.94 -13.49
CA GLU A 165 -7.48 29.81 -14.21
C GLU A 165 -6.89 28.78 -13.24
N LYS A 166 -7.67 27.72 -12.99
CA LYS A 166 -7.23 26.49 -12.30
C LYS A 166 -6.16 25.77 -13.13
N SER A 167 -4.97 26.35 -13.25
CA SER A 167 -3.90 25.79 -14.08
C SER A 167 -3.19 24.67 -13.32
N TYR A 168 -3.34 23.44 -13.84
CA TYR A 168 -2.54 22.31 -13.40
C TYR A 168 -1.09 22.53 -13.84
N GLN A 169 -0.14 22.43 -12.91
CA GLN A 169 1.29 22.52 -13.19
C GLN A 169 1.92 21.13 -13.24
N THR A 170 2.80 20.89 -14.20
CA THR A 170 3.57 19.65 -14.29
C THR A 170 4.61 19.60 -13.18
N ILE A 171 4.57 18.55 -12.35
CA ILE A 171 5.52 18.34 -11.24
C ILE A 171 6.48 17.19 -11.51
N LEU A 172 6.09 16.21 -12.32
CA LEU A 172 6.94 15.15 -12.84
C LEU A 172 6.65 14.99 -14.33
N HIS A 173 7.68 14.81 -15.13
CA HIS A 173 7.54 14.55 -16.56
C HIS A 173 8.76 13.78 -17.06
N SER A 174 8.53 12.76 -17.87
CA SER A 174 9.60 12.03 -18.52
C SER A 174 9.17 11.64 -19.92
N VAL A 175 10.14 11.65 -20.83
CA VAL A 175 9.97 11.31 -22.24
C VAL A 175 10.99 10.23 -22.56
N ARG A 176 10.56 9.21 -23.29
CA ARG A 176 11.43 8.20 -23.88
C ARG A 176 11.14 8.09 -25.37
N THR A 177 12.19 8.11 -26.16
CA THR A 177 12.11 7.78 -27.59
C THR A 177 12.56 6.36 -27.77
N ALA A 178 11.92 5.67 -28.69
CA ALA A 178 12.32 4.34 -29.08
C ALA A 178 11.95 4.03 -30.51
N CYS A 179 12.32 2.83 -30.94
CA CYS A 179 12.65 2.50 -32.31
C CYS A 179 13.92 3.23 -32.76
N GLN A 180 15.00 2.47 -32.90
CA GLN A 180 16.21 2.89 -33.61
C GLN A 180 16.87 1.63 -34.19
N LYS A 181 16.33 1.08 -35.29
CA LYS A 181 16.98 -0.05 -35.99
C LYS A 181 18.08 0.49 -36.91
N SER A 182 19.31 0.01 -36.76
CA SER A 182 20.38 0.15 -37.76
C SER A 182 20.82 -1.24 -38.22
N VAL A 183 20.65 -1.47 -39.53
CA VAL A 183 21.20 -2.52 -40.40
C VAL A 183 21.29 -3.92 -39.79
N ASP A 184 20.19 -4.66 -39.87
CA ASP A 184 20.22 -6.06 -40.27
C ASP A 184 18.90 -6.33 -41.04
N GLU A 185 19.04 -6.51 -42.35
CA GLU A 185 17.98 -6.58 -43.36
C GLU A 185 17.28 -7.95 -43.41
N ASN A 186 17.37 -8.80 -42.39
CA ASN A 186 16.85 -10.17 -42.46
C ASN A 186 16.18 -10.64 -41.16
N SER A 187 15.27 -9.84 -40.61
CA SER A 187 14.27 -10.37 -39.67
C SER A 187 12.88 -9.81 -39.99
N ASP A 188 12.10 -10.60 -40.73
CA ASP A 188 10.66 -10.44 -40.98
C ASP A 188 9.82 -10.69 -39.72
N SER A 189 10.26 -10.17 -38.58
CA SER A 189 9.50 -10.25 -37.34
C SER A 189 8.95 -8.87 -37.00
N ASP A 190 7.62 -8.77 -36.89
CA ASP A 190 6.91 -7.70 -36.17
C ASP A 190 7.38 -7.68 -34.70
N GLU A 191 8.59 -7.16 -34.48
CA GLU A 191 9.23 -7.18 -33.18
C GLU A 191 8.66 -6.03 -32.33
N SER A 192 7.70 -6.36 -31.47
CA SER A 192 7.19 -5.43 -30.47
C SER A 192 8.22 -5.26 -29.36
N TRP A 193 8.62 -4.03 -29.06
CA TRP A 193 9.51 -3.71 -27.96
C TRP A 193 8.71 -3.20 -26.76
N PHE A 194 9.18 -3.53 -25.55
CA PHE A 194 8.59 -3.05 -24.30
C PHE A 194 9.36 -1.83 -23.78
N SER A 195 8.62 -0.80 -23.39
CA SER A 195 9.13 0.38 -22.70
C SER A 195 8.45 0.57 -21.38
N ALA A 196 9.13 1.18 -20.43
CA ALA A 196 8.49 1.74 -19.25
C ALA A 196 9.03 3.15 -18.99
N ILE A 197 8.15 4.05 -18.56
CA ILE A 197 8.50 5.37 -18.05
C ILE A 197 8.14 5.38 -16.57
N TYR A 198 9.15 5.41 -15.70
CA TYR A 198 9.00 5.60 -14.26
C TYR A 198 9.48 7.00 -13.86
N MET A 199 8.76 7.63 -12.96
CA MET A 199 9.16 8.89 -12.33
C MET A 199 8.70 8.94 -10.88
N GLY A 200 9.50 9.57 -10.02
CA GLY A 200 9.08 9.84 -8.65
C GLY A 200 9.98 10.85 -7.94
N ALA A 201 9.40 11.67 -7.09
CA ALA A 201 10.12 12.65 -6.28
C ALA A 201 9.30 13.07 -5.04
N VAL A 202 9.95 13.81 -4.14
CA VAL A 202 9.31 14.38 -2.96
C VAL A 202 8.78 15.78 -3.25
N PHE A 203 7.55 16.05 -2.85
CA PHE A 203 6.91 17.36 -2.97
C PHE A 203 6.30 17.81 -1.65
N SER A 204 6.35 19.12 -1.39
CA SER A 204 5.52 19.75 -0.36
C SER A 204 4.12 20.01 -0.93
N LEU A 205 3.15 19.24 -0.46
CA LEU A 205 1.75 19.27 -0.91
C LEU A 205 0.86 19.89 0.17
N ARG A 206 -0.20 20.58 -0.25
CA ARG A 206 -1.19 21.20 0.63
C ARG A 206 -2.43 20.32 0.69
N ARG A 207 -3.14 20.37 1.83
CA ARG A 207 -4.48 19.79 1.92
C ARG A 207 -5.36 20.31 0.77
N GLY A 208 -6.03 19.40 0.09
CA GLY A 208 -6.93 19.68 -1.03
C GLY A 208 -6.24 19.76 -2.38
N ASP A 209 -4.91 19.68 -2.45
CA ASP A 209 -4.21 19.54 -3.72
C ASP A 209 -4.68 18.29 -4.46
N ARG A 210 -4.67 18.38 -5.79
CA ARG A 210 -5.12 17.32 -6.67
C ARG A 210 -4.00 16.92 -7.61
N LEU A 211 -3.74 15.62 -7.71
CA LEU A 211 -2.72 15.08 -8.59
C LEU A 211 -3.36 14.18 -9.65
N LYS A 212 -2.94 14.35 -10.90
CA LYS A 212 -3.38 13.50 -12.01
C LYS A 212 -2.23 13.17 -12.93
N THR A 213 -2.37 12.09 -13.68
CA THR A 213 -1.46 11.74 -14.76
C THR A 213 -1.95 12.30 -16.10
N VAL A 214 -1.02 12.59 -16.99
CA VAL A 214 -1.31 13.06 -18.35
C VAL A 214 -0.36 12.39 -19.32
N MET A 215 -0.93 11.91 -20.43
CA MET A 215 -0.24 11.25 -21.52
C MET A 215 -0.97 11.58 -22.83
N GLU A 216 -0.26 11.59 -23.96
CA GLU A 216 -0.88 11.81 -25.28
C GLU A 216 -1.78 10.63 -25.68
N GLU A 217 -2.94 10.94 -26.27
CA GLU A 217 -3.96 9.95 -26.67
C GLU A 217 -3.41 8.84 -27.58
N ARG A 218 -2.50 9.18 -28.51
CA ARG A 218 -1.87 8.22 -29.45
C ARG A 218 -1.05 7.11 -28.79
N MET A 219 -0.75 7.23 -27.50
CA MET A 219 0.01 6.24 -26.74
C MET A 219 -0.87 5.28 -25.96
N MET A 220 -2.16 5.59 -25.81
CA MET A 220 -3.08 4.81 -24.98
C MET A 220 -3.27 3.39 -25.50
N GLU A 221 -3.37 3.23 -26.83
CA GLU A 221 -3.47 1.92 -27.49
C GLU A 221 -2.22 1.05 -27.34
N LYS A 222 -1.12 1.65 -26.86
CA LYS A 222 0.16 0.96 -26.64
C LYS A 222 0.40 0.66 -25.16
N LEU A 223 -0.50 1.09 -24.28
CA LEU A 223 -0.36 0.94 -22.84
C LEU A 223 -0.51 -0.53 -22.46
N GLU A 224 0.35 -0.99 -21.56
CA GLU A 224 0.22 -2.30 -20.93
C GLU A 224 -0.60 -2.14 -19.65
N ASP A 225 -1.72 -2.85 -19.58
CA ASP A 225 -2.72 -2.84 -18.49
C ASP A 225 -2.60 -4.07 -17.56
N GLU A 226 -1.65 -4.97 -17.81
CA GLU A 226 -1.37 -6.07 -16.88
C GLU A 226 -0.96 -5.55 -15.49
N PRO A 227 -1.26 -6.29 -14.40
CA PRO A 227 -0.96 -5.88 -13.03
C PRO A 227 0.52 -5.50 -12.83
N GLY A 228 0.77 -4.36 -12.17
CA GLY A 228 2.10 -3.86 -11.88
C GLY A 228 2.85 -3.23 -13.06
N LYS A 229 2.22 -3.10 -14.24
CA LYS A 229 2.81 -2.43 -15.40
C LYS A 229 2.58 -0.92 -15.38
N THR A 230 1.39 -0.50 -14.97
CA THR A 230 0.93 0.89 -15.03
C THR A 230 0.28 1.29 -13.72
N PHE A 231 0.98 2.12 -12.94
CA PHE A 231 0.55 2.50 -11.59
C PHE A 231 0.84 3.97 -11.26
N PHE A 232 0.08 4.49 -10.30
CA PHE A 232 0.23 5.85 -9.79
C PHE A 232 0.04 5.86 -8.27
N GLY A 233 0.99 6.42 -7.53
CA GLY A 233 0.91 6.38 -6.08
C GLY A 233 1.55 7.57 -5.37
N VAL A 234 1.12 7.73 -4.13
CA VAL A 234 1.50 8.84 -3.25
C VAL A 234 1.53 8.34 -1.83
N PHE A 235 2.57 8.67 -1.06
CA PHE A 235 2.57 8.48 0.39
C PHE A 235 3.17 9.68 1.11
N ALA A 236 2.60 10.04 2.26
CA ALA A 236 3.12 11.08 3.14
C ALA A 236 4.52 10.69 3.64
N LEU A 237 5.38 11.64 3.99
CA LEU A 237 6.72 11.43 4.58
C LEU A 237 6.77 11.54 6.10
#